data_AF-A0A534K1T3-F1
#
_entry.id   AF-A0A534K1T3-F1
#
_cell.length_a   1.000
_cell.length_b   1.000
_cell.length_c   1.000
_cell.angle_alpha   90.00
_cell.angle_beta   90.00
_cell.angle_gamma   90.00
#
_symmetry.space_group_name_H-M   'P 1'
#
loop_
_entity.id
_entity.type
_entity.pdbx_description
1 polymer ?
#
loop_
_entity_poly.entity_id
_entity_poly.type
_entity_poly.pdbx_seq_one_letter_code
_entity_poly.pdbx_strand_id
1 'polypeptide(L)'
;MPGKQARGLCPVCAEPIPPDETECWNCGAFVIDEAVVRLSRAFGLDREKALKLFEAGFRHTKQLKDRDPNRVLETGEVGLLFICTNCGSFVASGDAKCPRCAAEFEPEPAATTPVEEDILDILLCPVCGADYDLGTAECEVCGEALKETEKPEIVAP
;
A
#
# COMPACT_ATOMS: atom_id res chain seq x y z
N MET A 1 12.83 -32.28 12.86
CA MET A 1 13.23 -30.96 12.36
C MET A 1 12.44 -29.93 13.17
N PRO A 2 13.09 -28.92 13.79
CA PRO A 2 12.39 -27.94 14.62
C PRO A 2 11.36 -27.17 13.77
N GLY A 3 10.16 -27.02 14.33
CA GLY A 3 8.94 -26.63 13.66
C GLY A 3 9.03 -25.27 12.98
N LYS A 4 8.80 -25.25 11.67
CA LYS A 4 8.46 -24.02 10.95
C LYS A 4 7.07 -23.61 11.44
N GLN A 5 6.99 -22.51 12.19
CA GLN A 5 5.71 -21.93 12.60
C GLN A 5 4.95 -21.43 11.36
N ALA A 6 3.65 -21.73 11.27
CA ALA A 6 2.78 -21.21 10.22
C ALA A 6 2.72 -19.68 10.34
N ARG A 7 3.14 -18.97 9.28
CA ARG A 7 3.28 -17.50 9.29
C ARG A 7 1.97 -16.75 9.00
N GLY A 8 0.83 -17.43 8.86
CA GLY A 8 -0.47 -16.77 8.70
C GLY A 8 -1.65 -17.74 8.77
N LEU A 9 -2.79 -17.23 9.24
CA LEU A 9 -4.09 -17.89 9.14
C LEU A 9 -4.73 -17.52 7.79
N CYS A 10 -5.49 -18.44 7.21
CA CYS A 10 -6.31 -18.16 6.04
C CYS A 10 -7.30 -17.01 6.36
N PRO A 11 -7.40 -15.94 5.55
CA PRO A 11 -8.36 -14.87 5.80
C PRO A 11 -9.82 -15.30 5.58
N VAL A 12 -10.05 -16.43 4.91
CA VAL A 12 -11.40 -16.96 4.61
C VAL A 12 -11.89 -17.92 5.67
N CYS A 13 -11.07 -18.90 6.08
CA CYS A 13 -11.48 -19.97 6.99
C CYS A 13 -10.68 -20.06 8.29
N ALA A 14 -9.72 -19.15 8.51
CA ALA A 14 -8.83 -19.12 9.67
C ALA A 14 -7.92 -20.36 9.86
N GLU A 15 -7.85 -21.27 8.90
CA GLU A 15 -6.96 -22.43 8.98
C GLU A 15 -5.49 -21.98 8.87
N PRO A 16 -4.56 -22.53 9.67
CA PRO A 16 -3.13 -22.26 9.54
C PRO A 16 -2.60 -22.69 8.17
N ILE A 17 -1.86 -21.79 7.52
CA ILE A 17 -1.29 -22.03 6.20
C ILE A 17 0.24 -22.18 6.29
N PRO A 18 0.82 -23.22 5.66
CA PRO A 18 2.26 -23.35 5.55
C PRO A 18 2.89 -22.14 4.85
N PRO A 19 4.12 -21.74 5.21
CA PRO A 19 4.75 -20.55 4.63
C PRO A 19 4.88 -20.61 3.11
N ASP A 20 4.99 -21.78 2.49
CA ASP A 20 5.24 -21.89 1.04
C ASP A 20 3.96 -22.26 0.24
N GLU A 21 2.80 -22.26 0.89
CA GLU A 21 1.53 -22.66 0.27
C GLU A 21 0.77 -21.44 -0.27
N THR A 22 0.41 -21.47 -1.56
CA THR A 22 -0.32 -20.38 -2.22
C THR A 22 -1.82 -20.51 -2.10
N GLU A 23 -2.33 -21.69 -1.75
CA GLU A 23 -3.75 -22.04 -1.69
C GLU A 23 -4.08 -22.73 -0.37
N CYS A 24 -5.14 -22.30 0.31
CA CYS A 24 -5.59 -22.96 1.52
C CYS A 24 -6.17 -24.34 1.20
N TRP A 25 -5.56 -25.41 1.72
CA TRP A 25 -6.04 -26.79 1.55
C TRP A 25 -7.48 -27.03 2.06
N ASN A 26 -7.93 -26.24 3.04
CA ASN A 26 -9.25 -26.41 3.66
C ASN A 26 -10.36 -25.76 2.82
N CYS A 27 -10.14 -24.55 2.28
CA CYS A 27 -11.20 -23.78 1.61
C CYS A 27 -10.90 -23.39 0.16
N GLY A 28 -9.71 -23.69 -0.37
CA GLY A 28 -9.28 -23.36 -1.73
C GLY A 28 -8.96 -21.87 -1.96
N ALA A 29 -8.90 -21.05 -0.90
CA ALA A 29 -8.58 -19.63 -1.03
C ALA A 29 -7.11 -19.42 -1.39
N PHE A 30 -6.83 -18.66 -2.43
CA PHE A 30 -5.47 -18.16 -2.70
C PHE A 30 -5.09 -17.12 -1.65
N VAL A 31 -3.96 -17.33 -1.00
CA VAL A 31 -3.50 -16.57 0.19
C VAL A 31 -2.17 -15.87 0.00
N ILE A 32 -1.53 -16.10 -1.14
CA ILE A 32 -0.41 -15.30 -1.62
C ILE A 32 -0.91 -14.55 -2.84
N ASP A 33 -0.63 -13.25 -2.88
CA ASP A 33 -0.99 -12.43 -4.04
C ASP A 33 -0.37 -13.03 -5.31
N GLU A 34 -1.21 -13.25 -6.32
CA GLU A 34 -0.81 -13.86 -7.59
C GLU A 34 0.38 -13.13 -8.23
N ALA A 35 0.47 -11.80 -8.04
CA ALA A 35 1.59 -11.01 -8.52
C ALA A 35 2.92 -11.39 -7.86
N VAL A 36 2.94 -11.69 -6.55
CA VAL A 36 4.16 -12.12 -5.84
C VAL A 36 4.67 -13.44 -6.40
N VAL A 37 3.77 -14.41 -6.61
CA VAL A 37 4.11 -15.71 -7.21
C VAL A 37 4.63 -15.53 -8.64
N ARG A 38 3.95 -14.69 -9.43
CA ARG A 38 4.33 -14.39 -10.81
C ARG A 38 5.72 -13.77 -10.91
N LEU A 39 6.01 -12.77 -10.08
CA LEU A 39 7.31 -12.09 -10.05
C LEU A 39 8.42 -13.03 -9.58
N SER A 40 8.19 -13.79 -8.51
CA SER A 40 9.16 -14.78 -7.99
C SER A 40 9.55 -15.79 -9.07
N ARG A 41 8.56 -16.40 -9.74
CA ARG A 41 8.81 -17.41 -10.78
C ARG A 41 9.47 -16.84 -12.03
N ALA A 42 9.04 -15.67 -12.48
CA ALA A 42 9.56 -15.07 -13.71
C ALA A 42 11.00 -14.60 -13.59
N PHE A 43 11.38 -14.09 -12.41
CA PHE A 43 12.69 -13.50 -12.17
C PHE A 43 13.63 -14.37 -11.34
N GLY A 44 13.19 -15.59 -10.94
CA GLY A 44 13.98 -16.47 -10.08
C GLY A 44 14.27 -15.85 -8.70
N LEU A 45 13.39 -14.97 -8.22
CA LEU A 45 13.57 -14.28 -6.94
C LEU A 45 13.07 -15.14 -5.80
N ASP A 46 13.80 -15.09 -4.68
CA ASP A 46 13.25 -15.58 -3.41
C ASP A 46 11.99 -14.79 -3.02
N ARG A 47 11.21 -15.36 -2.11
CA ARG A 47 9.93 -14.80 -1.71
C ARG A 47 10.06 -13.41 -1.10
N GLU A 48 11.12 -13.15 -0.33
CA GLU A 48 11.32 -11.87 0.35
C GLU A 48 11.52 -10.75 -0.69
N LYS A 49 12.35 -10.99 -1.70
CA LYS A 49 12.56 -10.04 -2.80
C LYS A 49 11.30 -9.84 -3.65
N ALA A 50 10.55 -10.91 -3.93
CA ALA A 50 9.30 -10.80 -4.68
C ALA A 50 8.24 -9.98 -3.91
N LEU A 51 8.16 -10.14 -2.59
CA LEU A 51 7.32 -9.32 -1.72
C LEU A 51 7.75 -7.86 -1.74
N LYS A 52 9.06 -7.57 -1.64
CA LYS A 52 9.57 -6.17 -1.71
C LYS A 52 9.23 -5.50 -3.04
N LEU A 53 9.33 -6.21 -4.17
CA LEU A 53 8.91 -5.68 -5.47
C LEU A 53 7.41 -5.41 -5.51
N PHE A 54 6.62 -6.32 -4.94
CA PHE A 54 5.19 -6.13 -4.82
C PHE A 54 4.86 -4.91 -3.95
N GLU A 55 5.44 -4.78 -2.76
CA GLU A 55 5.25 -3.61 -1.89
C GLU A 55 5.66 -2.31 -2.58
N ALA A 56 6.73 -2.33 -3.39
CA ALA A 56 7.15 -1.22 -4.23
C ALA A 56 6.20 -0.90 -5.40
N GLY A 57 5.12 -1.66 -5.60
CA GLY A 57 4.08 -1.41 -6.61
C GLY A 57 4.24 -2.19 -7.92
N PHE A 58 5.26 -3.04 -8.05
CA PHE A 58 5.39 -3.91 -9.21
C PHE A 58 4.41 -5.08 -9.10
N ARG A 59 3.53 -5.23 -10.08
CA ARG A 59 2.48 -6.26 -10.15
C ARG A 59 2.67 -7.24 -11.31
N HIS A 60 3.47 -6.87 -12.32
CA HIS A 60 3.64 -7.63 -13.54
C HIS A 60 5.06 -7.49 -14.12
N THR A 61 5.57 -8.57 -14.72
CA THR A 61 6.93 -8.63 -15.31
C THR A 61 7.22 -7.52 -16.32
N LYS A 62 6.22 -7.22 -17.16
CA LYS A 62 6.22 -6.09 -18.12
C LYS A 62 6.58 -4.72 -17.52
N GLN A 63 6.38 -4.47 -16.22
CA GLN A 63 6.75 -3.20 -15.60
C GLN A 63 8.28 -3.05 -15.44
N LEU A 64 9.02 -4.16 -15.28
CA LEU A 64 10.48 -4.12 -15.17
C LEU A 64 11.15 -4.06 -16.56
N LYS A 65 10.49 -4.56 -17.61
CA LYS A 65 11.05 -4.69 -18.97
C LYS A 65 12.38 -5.47 -18.91
N ASP A 66 13.47 -4.88 -19.36
CA ASP A 66 14.81 -5.48 -19.38
C ASP A 66 15.66 -5.13 -18.14
N ARG A 67 15.07 -4.44 -17.15
CA ARG A 67 15.80 -3.99 -15.96
C ARG A 67 15.98 -5.14 -14.97
N ASP A 68 17.17 -5.17 -14.35
CA ASP A 68 17.46 -6.15 -13.31
C ASP A 68 16.62 -5.89 -12.04
N PRO A 69 15.84 -6.87 -11.57
CA PRO A 69 14.97 -6.70 -10.40
C PRO A 69 15.73 -6.44 -9.10
N ASN A 70 16.96 -6.94 -8.93
CA ASN A 70 17.75 -6.67 -7.73
C ASN A 70 18.23 -5.22 -7.73
N ARG A 71 18.68 -4.71 -8.88
CA ARG A 71 19.03 -3.29 -9.04
C ARG A 71 17.85 -2.37 -8.76
N VAL A 72 16.65 -2.71 -9.26
CA VAL A 72 15.41 -1.95 -8.99
C VAL A 72 15.17 -1.85 -7.49
N LEU A 73 15.25 -2.97 -6.78
CA LEU A 73 15.12 -3.03 -5.32
C LEU A 73 16.21 -2.22 -4.59
N GLU A 74 17.46 -2.29 -5.04
CA GLU A 74 18.58 -1.51 -4.46
C GLU A 74 18.41 -0.01 -4.65
N THR A 75 17.87 0.42 -5.80
CA THR A 75 17.63 1.84 -6.10
C THR A 75 16.38 2.41 -5.46
N GLY A 76 15.51 1.57 -4.88
CA GLY A 76 14.24 2.01 -4.29
C GLY A 76 13.22 2.52 -5.30
N GLU A 77 13.29 2.06 -6.56
CA GLU A 77 12.34 2.47 -7.59
C GLU A 77 10.94 1.94 -7.28
N VAL A 78 9.90 2.72 -7.56
CA VAL A 78 8.50 2.36 -7.36
C VAL A 78 7.82 1.98 -8.67
N GLY A 79 7.10 0.87 -8.66
CA GLY A 79 6.32 0.33 -9.78
C GLY A 79 4.94 0.94 -9.94
N LEU A 80 4.72 2.17 -9.46
CA LEU A 80 3.43 2.85 -9.54
C LEU A 80 2.93 2.92 -10.99
N LEU A 81 1.65 2.63 -11.18
CA LEU A 81 0.97 2.72 -12.46
C LEU A 81 0.08 3.96 -12.46
N PHE A 82 0.17 4.76 -13.52
CA PHE A 82 -0.75 5.86 -13.78
C PHE A 82 -1.53 5.63 -15.06
N ILE A 83 -2.65 6.34 -15.23
CA ILE A 83 -3.47 6.27 -16.43
C ILE A 83 -3.00 7.34 -17.40
N CYS A 84 -2.62 6.95 -18.60
CA CYS A 84 -2.31 7.88 -19.68
C CYS A 84 -3.55 8.70 -20.01
N THR A 85 -3.49 10.01 -19.83
CA THR A 85 -4.61 10.93 -20.08
C THR A 85 -4.98 11.04 -21.56
N ASN A 86 -4.09 10.66 -22.47
CA ASN A 86 -4.35 10.69 -23.91
C ASN A 86 -5.14 9.45 -24.42
N CYS A 87 -4.93 8.27 -23.85
CA CYS A 87 -5.52 7.02 -24.38
C CYS A 87 -6.09 6.05 -23.34
N GLY A 88 -6.02 6.38 -22.05
CA GLY A 88 -6.54 5.56 -20.96
C GLY A 88 -5.74 4.29 -20.64
N SER A 89 -4.56 4.09 -21.26
CA SER A 89 -3.71 2.94 -20.94
C SER A 89 -3.04 3.11 -19.58
N PHE A 90 -2.87 2.02 -18.84
CA PHE A 90 -1.93 1.98 -17.71
C PHE A 90 -0.50 2.14 -18.20
N VAL A 91 0.29 2.95 -17.50
CA VAL A 91 1.69 3.27 -17.79
C VAL A 91 2.49 3.22 -16.49
N ALA A 92 3.70 2.68 -16.54
CA ALA A 92 4.61 2.68 -15.39
C ALA A 92 5.20 4.07 -15.16
N SER A 93 5.35 4.49 -13.90
CA SER A 93 5.82 5.83 -13.52
C SER A 93 7.21 6.18 -14.07
N GLY A 94 8.04 5.19 -14.42
CA GLY A 94 9.34 5.40 -15.06
C GLY A 94 9.33 5.51 -16.58
N ASP A 95 8.18 5.34 -17.24
CA ASP A 95 8.09 5.42 -18.70
C ASP A 95 8.00 6.87 -19.16
N ALA A 96 8.98 7.32 -19.94
CA ALA A 96 8.97 8.65 -20.56
C ALA A 96 7.92 8.81 -21.68
N LYS A 97 7.35 7.70 -22.18
CA LYS A 97 6.36 7.69 -23.26
C LYS A 97 5.33 6.58 -23.07
N CYS A 98 4.09 6.82 -23.48
CA CYS A 98 3.04 5.82 -23.43
C CYS A 98 3.32 4.67 -24.41
N PRO A 99 3.41 3.40 -23.98
CA PRO A 99 3.67 2.28 -24.89
C PRO A 99 2.50 1.99 -25.86
N ARG A 100 1.30 2.54 -25.60
CA ARG A 100 0.12 2.33 -26.44
C ARG A 100 -0.09 3.42 -27.49
N CYS A 101 0.04 4.69 -27.11
CA CYS A 101 -0.25 5.82 -28.01
C CYS A 101 0.96 6.71 -28.30
N ALA A 102 2.14 6.39 -27.75
CA ALA A 102 3.39 7.13 -27.90
C ALA A 102 3.38 8.58 -27.39
N ALA A 103 2.34 9.01 -26.66
CA ALA A 103 2.35 10.30 -25.97
C ALA A 103 3.58 10.41 -25.05
N GLU A 104 4.33 11.50 -25.16
CA GLU A 104 5.49 11.79 -24.32
C GLU A 104 5.03 12.39 -22.99
N PHE A 105 5.69 12.01 -21.90
CA PHE A 105 5.41 12.53 -20.57
C PHE A 105 6.55 13.44 -20.13
N GLU A 106 6.22 14.54 -19.46
CA GLU A 106 7.22 15.38 -18.82
C GLU A 106 7.72 14.68 -17.54
N PRO A 107 9.03 14.69 -17.26
CA PRO A 107 9.55 14.12 -16.03
C PRO A 107 9.09 14.99 -14.85
N GLU A 108 8.18 14.48 -14.03
CA GLU A 108 7.90 15.10 -12.75
C GLU A 108 9.10 14.90 -11.80
N PRO A 109 9.51 15.94 -11.05
CA PRO A 109 10.51 15.77 -10.00
C PRO A 109 10.00 14.73 -9.00
N ALA A 110 10.90 13.84 -8.55
CA ALA A 110 10.60 12.80 -7.58
C ALA A 110 9.75 13.38 -6.44
N ALA A 111 8.52 12.89 -6.31
CA ALA A 111 7.59 13.35 -5.30
C ALA A 111 8.25 13.20 -3.93
N THR A 112 8.73 14.31 -3.37
CA THR A 112 8.87 14.45 -1.93
C THR A 112 7.47 14.23 -1.40
N THR A 113 7.26 13.12 -0.68
CA THR A 113 6.02 12.89 0.06
C THR A 113 5.72 14.19 0.81
N PRO A 114 4.65 14.93 0.46
CA PRO A 114 4.16 15.94 1.37
C PRO A 114 3.85 15.15 2.63
N VAL A 115 4.41 15.57 3.77
CA VAL A 115 3.81 15.23 5.05
C VAL A 115 2.32 15.51 4.88
N GLU A 116 1.51 14.45 4.94
CA GLU A 116 0.06 14.58 4.95
C GLU A 116 -0.25 15.43 6.17
N GLU A 117 -0.46 16.73 5.95
CA GLU A 117 -1.14 17.54 6.95
C GLU A 117 -2.51 16.88 7.09
N ASP A 118 -2.77 16.34 8.27
CA ASP A 118 -4.02 15.66 8.59
C ASP A 118 -5.16 16.68 8.39
N ILE A 119 -5.78 16.67 7.20
CA ILE A 119 -6.76 17.69 6.78
C ILE A 119 -8.06 17.56 7.60
N LEU A 120 -8.18 16.49 8.39
CA LEU A 120 -9.33 16.23 9.25
C LEU A 120 -8.98 16.47 10.71
N ASP A 121 -8.89 17.75 11.11
CA ASP A 121 -8.99 18.21 12.50
C ASP A 121 -10.46 18.07 13.00
N ILE A 122 -11.10 16.91 12.80
CA ILE A 122 -12.46 16.64 13.25
C ILE A 122 -12.41 16.16 14.70
N LEU A 123 -12.99 16.93 15.61
CA LEU A 123 -13.15 16.53 17.00
C LEU A 123 -14.49 15.83 17.19
N LEU A 124 -14.46 14.66 17.83
CA LEU A 124 -15.65 13.85 18.08
C LEU A 124 -15.93 13.76 19.56
N CYS A 125 -17.19 13.99 19.93
CA CYS A 125 -17.66 13.86 21.31
C CYS A 125 -17.42 12.41 21.80
N PRO A 126 -16.72 12.21 22.93
CA PRO A 126 -16.38 10.87 23.41
C PRO A 126 -17.60 10.06 23.89
N VAL A 127 -18.75 10.71 24.07
CA VAL A 127 -19.97 10.06 24.58
C VAL A 127 -20.90 9.63 23.45
N CYS A 128 -21.16 10.51 22.47
CA CYS A 128 -22.13 10.23 21.40
C CYS A 128 -21.53 10.15 20.00
N GLY A 129 -20.28 10.55 19.80
CA GLY A 129 -19.60 10.54 18.51
C GLY A 129 -19.99 11.66 17.55
N ALA A 130 -20.78 12.64 18.00
CA ALA A 130 -21.06 13.85 17.22
C ALA A 130 -19.80 14.71 17.06
N ASP A 131 -19.64 15.34 15.91
CA ASP A 131 -18.58 16.33 15.68
C ASP A 131 -18.83 17.61 16.47
N TYR A 132 -17.75 18.29 16.87
CA TYR A 132 -17.83 19.57 17.58
C TYR A 132 -16.65 20.49 17.24
N ASP A 133 -16.87 21.81 17.35
CA ASP A 133 -15.84 22.81 17.12
C ASP A 133 -14.90 22.98 18.33
N LEU A 134 -13.61 23.26 18.08
CA LEU A 134 -12.64 23.61 19.11
C LEU A 134 -13.15 24.78 19.99
N GLY A 135 -13.07 24.61 21.31
CA GLY A 135 -13.55 25.61 22.28
C GLY A 135 -15.03 25.47 22.67
N THR A 136 -15.75 24.52 22.08
CA THR A 136 -17.12 24.16 22.53
C THR A 136 -17.07 23.53 23.92
N ALA A 137 -17.81 24.11 24.87
CA ALA A 137 -17.81 23.66 26.28
C ALA A 137 -18.75 22.48 26.55
N GLU A 138 -19.79 22.31 25.73
CA GLU A 138 -20.79 21.24 25.88
C GLU A 138 -21.23 20.70 24.52
N CYS A 139 -21.42 19.39 24.42
CA CYS A 139 -21.89 18.76 23.20
C CYS A 139 -23.36 19.11 22.94
N GLU A 140 -23.66 19.73 21.81
CA GLU A 140 -25.04 20.13 21.46
C GLU A 140 -25.99 18.93 21.26
N VAL A 141 -25.45 17.73 21.03
CA VAL A 141 -26.24 16.51 20.77
C VAL A 141 -26.61 15.78 22.06
N CYS A 142 -25.68 15.64 23.01
CA CYS A 142 -25.89 14.84 24.23
C CYS A 142 -25.77 15.63 25.53
N GLY A 143 -25.36 16.91 25.47
CA GLY A 143 -25.20 17.79 26.63
C GLY A 143 -23.98 17.49 27.51
N GLU A 144 -23.07 16.62 27.06
CA GLU A 144 -21.87 16.28 27.83
C GLU A 144 -20.87 17.44 27.80
N ALA A 145 -20.23 17.73 28.94
CA ALA A 145 -19.16 18.72 29.00
C ALA A 145 -17.93 18.25 28.19
N LEU A 146 -17.52 19.06 27.22
CA LEU A 146 -16.36 18.80 26.37
C LEU A 146 -15.13 19.48 26.98
N LYS A 147 -14.03 18.74 27.11
CA LYS A 147 -12.76 19.30 27.57
C LYS A 147 -12.02 19.91 26.39
N GLU A 148 -11.55 21.13 26.56
CA GLU A 148 -10.52 21.72 25.69
C GLU A 148 -9.31 20.79 25.71
N THR A 149 -9.10 20.09 24.60
CA THR A 149 -7.86 19.35 24.39
C THR A 149 -6.98 20.30 23.60
N GLU A 150 -5.96 20.87 24.27
CA GLU A 150 -4.87 21.53 23.58
C GLU A 150 -4.31 20.55 22.53
N LYS A 151 -4.14 21.04 21.30
CA LYS A 151 -3.57 20.30 20.18
C LYS A 151 -2.33 19.54 20.67
N PRO A 152 -2.27 18.20 20.57
CA PRO A 152 -1.08 17.49 20.99
C PRO A 152 0.07 17.97 20.11
N GLU A 153 1.05 18.65 20.70
CA GLU A 153 2.31 18.93 20.04
C GLU A 153 2.97 17.59 19.76
N ILE A 154 2.97 17.20 18.50
CA ILE A 154 3.68 16.01 18.02
C ILE A 154 5.18 16.33 18.18
N VAL A 155 5.78 15.87 19.27
CA VAL A 155 7.23 15.92 19.45
C VAL A 155 7.83 14.86 18.52
N ALA A 156 8.43 15.32 17.43
CA ALA A 156 9.13 14.45 16.48
C ALA A 156 10.33 13.75 17.17
N PRO A 157 10.60 12.46 16.86
CA PRO A 157 11.80 11.75 17.34
C PRO A 157 13.10 12.20 16.66
#